data_AF-A0A7T8QSE2-F1
#
_entry.id   AF-A0A7T8QSE2-F1
#
_cell.length_a   1.000
_cell.length_b   1.000
_cell.length_c   1.000
_cell.angle_alpha   90.00
_cell.angle_beta   90.00
_cell.angle_gamma   90.00
#
_symmetry.space_group_name_H-M   'P 1'
#
loop_
_entity.id
_entity.type
_entity.pdbx_description
1 polymer ?
#
loop_
_entity_poly.entity_id
_entity_poly.type
_entity_poly.pdbx_seq_one_letter_code
_entity_poly.pdbx_strand_id
1 'polypeptide(L)'
;MDPQFPNVTLRECEISSETQFFWYRTTLDITPSIDVNGGIRWWMLICLVLSWLLIYAIISKGIQSSGKVVYFTALFPYLVLTIFFIRGITLDGAIAGLAHMFYPKLEKLTEPRVWLDAANQVFYSFGLAFGSFISFGSYNAPEKNIVKDVYQITVCNAVTAVYGCAVVFSILGFKAKQLFDKCMEHDVTQLIEIIDAWKGRNVSSITENEYVGIMMSHGFNDSSLNLHNCTMEKELNQAAEGTGLAFIVMADVFTKLPGAPFWSILFFSMLLSLGLGSQIGILEGLIGIIFDVPRFKNVRKPVLT
;
A
#
# COMPACT_ATOMS: atom_id res chain seq x y z
N MET A 1 -10.21 -29.18 4.65
CA MET A 1 -11.10 -30.08 3.89
C MET A 1 -10.93 -29.69 2.44
N ASP A 2 -9.93 -30.27 1.78
CA ASP A 2 -9.59 -29.99 0.39
C ASP A 2 -10.30 -30.99 -0.53
N PRO A 3 -11.09 -30.53 -1.51
CA PRO A 3 -11.40 -31.32 -2.68
C PRO A 3 -10.32 -31.06 -3.75
N GLN A 4 -9.48 -32.08 -3.96
CA GLN A 4 -8.76 -32.46 -5.18
C GLN A 4 -8.73 -31.45 -6.36
N PHE A 5 -7.57 -30.84 -6.61
CA PHE A 5 -7.11 -30.46 -7.95
C PHE A 5 -5.61 -30.84 -8.13
N PRO A 6 -5.20 -31.44 -9.26
CA PRO A 6 -3.97 -32.22 -9.36
C PRO A 6 -2.74 -31.35 -9.69
N ASN A 7 -1.72 -31.38 -8.84
CA ASN A 7 -0.31 -30.97 -9.03
C ASN A 7 0.07 -29.57 -9.58
N VAL A 8 -0.83 -28.81 -10.21
CA VAL A 8 -0.48 -27.50 -10.82
C VAL A 8 -0.48 -26.37 -9.79
N THR A 9 -1.40 -26.42 -8.82
CA THR A 9 -1.56 -25.40 -7.77
C THR A 9 -0.36 -25.34 -6.81
N LEU A 10 0.28 -26.48 -6.53
CA LEU A 10 1.48 -26.54 -5.71
C LEU A 10 2.69 -25.91 -6.40
N ARG A 11 2.90 -26.17 -7.69
CA ARG A 11 4.05 -25.64 -8.42
C ARG A 11 4.02 -24.12 -8.56
N GLU A 12 2.85 -23.53 -8.75
CA GLU A 12 2.71 -22.07 -8.78
C GLU A 12 2.99 -21.45 -7.40
N CYS A 13 2.58 -22.12 -6.32
CA CYS A 13 2.89 -21.71 -4.94
C CYS A 13 4.39 -21.84 -4.62
N GLU A 14 5.09 -22.85 -5.14
CA GLU A 14 6.54 -23.02 -4.97
C GLU A 14 7.35 -21.93 -5.68
N ILE A 15 6.87 -21.46 -6.84
CA ILE A 15 7.56 -20.42 -7.63
C ILE A 15 7.23 -19.01 -7.13
N SER A 16 6.03 -18.81 -6.59
CA SER A 16 5.58 -17.52 -6.06
C SER A 16 5.74 -17.40 -4.55
N SER A 17 5.63 -16.19 -3.99
CA SER A 17 5.53 -16.06 -2.54
C SER A 17 4.16 -16.54 -2.05
N GLU A 18 4.10 -17.12 -0.85
CA GLU A 18 2.85 -17.59 -0.24
C GLU A 18 1.77 -16.50 -0.22
N THR A 19 2.14 -15.25 0.09
CA THR A 19 1.22 -14.12 0.12
C THR A 19 0.71 -13.75 -1.27
N GLN A 20 1.56 -13.84 -2.30
CA GLN A 20 1.16 -13.59 -3.68
C GLN A 20 0.21 -14.67 -4.19
N PHE A 21 0.49 -15.94 -3.87
CA PHE A 21 -0.40 -17.05 -4.17
C PHE A 21 -1.77 -16.85 -3.51
N PHE A 22 -1.78 -16.51 -2.21
CA PHE A 22 -3.01 -16.23 -1.47
C PHE A 22 -3.83 -15.09 -2.09
N TRP A 23 -3.19 -14.02 -2.53
CA TRP A 23 -3.89 -12.90 -3.17
C TRP A 23 -4.51 -13.29 -4.52
N TYR A 24 -3.72 -13.87 -5.42
CA TYR A 24 -4.18 -14.13 -6.79
C TYR A 24 -5.05 -15.37 -6.93
N ARG A 25 -4.76 -16.45 -6.20
CA ARG A 25 -5.47 -17.73 -6.32
C ARG A 25 -6.56 -17.91 -5.27
N THR A 26 -6.30 -17.56 -4.02
CA THR A 26 -7.29 -17.78 -2.96
C THR A 26 -8.28 -16.63 -2.82
N THR A 27 -7.81 -15.38 -2.91
CA THR A 27 -8.65 -14.20 -2.65
C THR A 27 -9.41 -13.78 -3.90
N LEU A 28 -8.68 -13.49 -4.98
CA LEU A 28 -9.26 -13.02 -6.24
C LEU A 28 -9.75 -14.17 -7.13
N ASP A 29 -9.02 -15.29 -7.12
CA ASP A 29 -9.19 -16.42 -8.05
C ASP A 29 -9.24 -15.94 -9.52
N ILE A 30 -8.14 -15.30 -9.93
CA ILE A 30 -8.02 -14.60 -11.21
C ILE A 30 -8.01 -15.55 -12.42
N THR A 31 -8.60 -15.08 -13.51
CA THR A 31 -8.51 -15.70 -14.83
C THR A 31 -7.21 -15.31 -15.54
N PRO A 32 -6.72 -16.12 -16.50
CA PRO A 32 -5.48 -15.82 -17.23
C PRO A 32 -5.57 -14.59 -18.14
N SER A 33 -6.77 -14.20 -18.57
CA SER A 33 -7.00 -12.97 -19.34
C SER A 33 -8.36 -12.35 -19.03
N ILE A 34 -8.50 -11.07 -19.37
CA ILE A 34 -9.74 -10.30 -19.21
C ILE A 34 -10.89 -10.83 -20.10
N ASP A 35 -10.55 -11.48 -21.22
CA ASP A 35 -11.52 -12.07 -22.15
C ASP A 35 -12.21 -13.31 -21.59
N VAL A 36 -11.60 -13.95 -20.60
CA VAL A 36 -12.13 -15.16 -19.96
C VAL A 36 -12.90 -14.75 -18.71
N ASN A 37 -14.22 -14.98 -18.74
CA ASN A 37 -15.07 -14.74 -17.58
C ASN A 37 -14.97 -15.92 -16.59
N GLY A 38 -14.49 -15.64 -15.38
CA GLY A 38 -14.38 -16.61 -14.28
C GLY A 38 -15.63 -16.75 -13.42
N GLY A 39 -16.71 -16.03 -13.75
CA GLY A 39 -17.94 -15.98 -12.96
C GLY A 39 -17.80 -15.15 -11.68
N ILE A 40 -18.87 -15.11 -10.88
CA ILE A 40 -18.91 -14.34 -9.63
C ILE A 40 -18.35 -15.19 -8.49
N ARG A 41 -17.31 -14.69 -7.81
CA ARG A 41 -16.78 -15.32 -6.60
C ARG A 41 -17.63 -14.94 -5.39
N TRP A 42 -18.30 -15.93 -4.79
CA TRP A 42 -19.32 -15.71 -3.78
C TRP A 42 -18.77 -15.07 -2.50
N TRP A 43 -17.53 -15.38 -2.10
CA TRP A 43 -16.89 -14.76 -0.94
C TRP A 43 -16.64 -13.25 -1.15
N MET A 44 -16.19 -12.85 -2.35
CA MET A 44 -16.05 -11.44 -2.71
C MET A 44 -17.40 -10.73 -2.77
N LEU A 45 -18.44 -11.40 -3.27
CA LEU A 45 -19.81 -10.87 -3.28
C LEU A 45 -20.31 -10.58 -1.86
N ILE A 46 -20.05 -11.48 -0.90
CA ILE A 46 -20.40 -11.26 0.51
C ILE A 46 -19.64 -10.04 1.06
N CYS A 47 -18.33 -9.93 0.82
CA CYS A 47 -17.55 -8.76 1.24
C CYS A 47 -18.09 -7.46 0.64
N LEU A 48 -18.49 -7.47 -0.63
CA LEU A 48 -19.10 -6.33 -1.30
C LEU A 48 -20.43 -5.93 -0.66
N VAL A 49 -21.34 -6.89 -0.42
CA VAL A 49 -22.62 -6.63 0.24
C VAL A 49 -22.42 -6.07 1.65
N LEU A 50 -21.52 -6.65 2.43
CA LEU A 50 -21.18 -6.17 3.77
C LEU A 50 -20.61 -4.74 3.73
N SER A 51 -19.76 -4.43 2.75
CA SER A 51 -19.20 -3.07 2.58
C SER A 51 -20.30 -2.03 2.32
N TRP A 52 -21.27 -2.35 1.45
CA TRP A 52 -22.40 -1.47 1.17
C TRP A 52 -23.35 -1.32 2.35
N LEU A 53 -23.63 -2.40 3.08
CA LEU A 53 -24.43 -2.34 4.30
C LEU A 53 -23.77 -1.46 5.37
N LEU A 54 -22.44 -1.54 5.50
CA LEU A 54 -21.68 -0.70 6.42
C LEU A 54 -21.75 0.78 6.02
N ILE A 55 -21.52 1.09 4.74
CA ILE A 55 -21.61 2.45 4.20
C ILE A 55 -23.02 3.01 4.41
N TYR A 56 -24.05 2.23 4.09
CA TYR A 56 -25.44 2.60 4.30
C TYR A 56 -25.72 2.91 5.77
N ALA A 57 -25.30 2.04 6.70
CA ALA A 57 -25.49 2.26 8.12
C ALA A 57 -24.87 3.58 8.60
N ILE A 58 -23.66 3.91 8.13
CA ILE A 58 -22.95 5.16 8.47
C ILE A 58 -23.71 6.39 7.96
N ILE A 59 -24.23 6.35 6.74
CA ILE A 59 -24.82 7.50 6.04
C ILE A 59 -26.34 7.62 6.25
N SER A 60 -27.02 6.58 6.75
CA SER A 60 -28.49 6.50 6.88
C SER A 60 -29.18 7.70 7.55
N LYS A 61 -28.50 8.44 8.44
CA LYS A 61 -29.03 9.66 9.08
C LYS A 61 -28.35 10.95 8.60
N GLY A 62 -27.69 10.91 7.45
CA GLY A 62 -26.86 11.96 6.88
C GLY A 62 -25.72 12.37 7.81
N ILE A 63 -25.39 13.66 7.76
CA ILE A 63 -24.25 14.29 8.46
C ILE A 63 -24.26 14.09 9.97
N GLN A 64 -25.43 13.93 10.59
CA GLN A 64 -25.52 13.72 12.04
C GLN A 64 -24.97 12.36 12.48
N SER A 65 -25.04 11.34 11.61
CA SER A 65 -24.46 10.02 11.87
C SER A 65 -23.03 9.96 11.34
N SER A 66 -22.82 10.33 10.08
CA SER A 66 -21.50 10.27 9.46
C SER A 66 -20.48 11.16 10.16
N GLY A 67 -20.88 12.35 10.64
CA GLY A 67 -20.01 13.25 11.40
C GLY A 67 -19.45 12.63 12.68
N LYS A 68 -20.19 11.75 13.36
CA LYS A 68 -19.68 11.02 14.54
C LYS A 68 -18.63 9.99 14.16
N VAL A 69 -18.85 9.27 13.05
CA VAL A 69 -17.93 8.26 12.53
C VAL A 69 -16.65 8.91 12.02
N VAL A 70 -16.74 10.09 11.41
CA VAL A 70 -15.59 10.85 10.88
C VAL A 70 -14.55 11.16 11.96
N TYR A 71 -14.95 11.44 13.21
CA TYR A 71 -13.97 11.65 14.29
C TYR A 71 -13.07 10.43 14.51
N PHE A 72 -13.64 9.23 14.50
CA PHE A 72 -12.85 8.02 14.59
C PHE A 72 -12.05 7.80 13.30
N THR A 73 -12.71 7.87 12.14
CA THR A 73 -12.06 7.49 10.88
C THR A 73 -10.97 8.47 10.42
N ALA A 74 -11.00 9.71 10.91
CA ALA A 74 -9.96 10.70 10.65
C ALA A 74 -8.76 10.55 11.61
N LEU A 75 -8.99 10.24 12.89
CA LEU A 75 -7.91 10.20 13.90
C LEU A 75 -7.23 8.84 13.99
N PHE A 76 -7.99 7.75 13.87
CA PHE A 76 -7.47 6.39 14.00
C PHE A 76 -6.32 6.10 13.03
N PRO A 77 -6.37 6.49 11.74
CA PRO A 77 -5.25 6.27 10.83
C PRO A 77 -3.96 6.97 11.25
N TYR A 78 -4.01 8.18 11.81
CA TYR A 78 -2.79 8.85 12.30
C TYR A 78 -2.17 8.11 13.49
N LEU A 79 -2.98 7.60 14.40
CA LEU A 79 -2.52 6.77 15.51
C LEU A 79 -1.82 5.51 14.97
N VAL A 80 -2.44 4.83 14.01
CA VAL A 80 -1.88 3.60 13.43
C VAL A 80 -0.60 3.88 12.63
N LEU A 81 -0.58 4.92 11.80
CA LEU A 81 0.63 5.36 11.10
C LEU A 81 1.76 5.67 12.08
N THR A 82 1.46 6.29 13.22
CA THR A 82 2.47 6.57 14.26
C THR A 82 3.04 5.31 14.87
N ILE A 83 2.18 4.34 15.20
CA ILE A 83 2.61 3.02 15.69
C ILE A 83 3.50 2.33 14.65
N PHE A 84 3.09 2.32 13.38
CA PHE A 84 3.88 1.71 12.30
C PHE A 84 5.17 2.47 12.00
N PHE A 85 5.20 3.79 12.15
CA PHE A 85 6.42 4.56 11.97
C PHE A 85 7.46 4.19 13.02
N ILE A 86 7.06 4.20 14.31
CA ILE A 86 7.94 3.80 15.42
C ILE A 86 8.40 2.35 15.21
N ARG A 87 7.49 1.45 14.84
CA ARG A 87 7.89 0.06 14.56
C ARG A 87 8.83 -0.03 13.36
N GLY A 88 8.51 0.67 12.27
CA GLY A 88 9.28 0.67 11.03
C GLY A 88 10.71 1.12 11.23
N ILE A 89 10.94 2.24 11.91
CA ILE A 89 12.31 2.74 12.16
C ILE A 89 13.13 1.87 13.11
N THR A 90 12.48 1.00 13.91
CA THR A 90 13.18 0.02 14.77
C THR A 90 13.61 -1.25 14.03
N LEU A 91 13.20 -1.41 12.76
CA LEU A 91 13.55 -2.57 11.95
C LEU A 91 14.83 -2.30 11.15
N ASP A 92 15.64 -3.35 10.98
CA ASP A 92 16.88 -3.28 10.21
C ASP A 92 16.60 -2.96 8.75
N GLY A 93 17.37 -2.04 8.15
CA GLY A 93 17.18 -1.61 6.77
C GLY A 93 16.19 -0.45 6.57
N ALA A 94 15.51 0.03 7.62
CA ALA A 94 14.57 1.16 7.52
C ALA A 94 15.23 2.45 6.99
N ILE A 95 16.47 2.72 7.39
CA ILE A 95 17.24 3.89 6.94
C ILE A 95 17.49 3.82 5.43
N ALA A 96 17.78 2.63 4.87
CA ALA A 96 17.99 2.47 3.43
C ALA A 96 16.72 2.79 2.64
N GLY A 97 15.55 2.37 3.14
CA GLY A 97 14.26 2.71 2.54
C GLY A 97 13.95 4.21 2.60
N LEU A 98 14.19 4.86 3.75
CA LEU A 98 14.02 6.32 3.89
C LEU A 98 15.01 7.10 3.03
N ALA A 99 16.27 6.67 2.96
CA ALA A 99 17.28 7.28 2.10
C ALA A 99 16.87 7.18 0.62
N HIS A 100 16.34 6.03 0.21
CA HIS A 100 15.82 5.83 -1.15
C HIS A 100 14.64 6.77 -1.47
N MET A 101 13.72 6.98 -0.53
CA MET A 101 12.61 7.93 -0.69
C MET A 101 13.08 9.36 -0.96
N PHE A 102 14.13 9.82 -0.29
CA PHE A 102 14.63 11.19 -0.40
C PHE A 102 15.75 11.38 -1.42
N TYR A 103 16.24 10.31 -2.05
CA TYR A 103 17.33 10.40 -3.01
C TYR A 103 16.84 11.05 -4.33
N PRO A 104 17.32 12.25 -4.70
CA PRO A 104 16.76 12.99 -5.81
C PRO A 104 17.38 12.55 -7.15
N LYS A 105 16.57 11.91 -8.01
CA LYS A 105 16.95 11.62 -9.40
C LYS A 105 16.58 12.80 -10.31
N LEU A 106 17.42 13.85 -10.35
CA LEU A 106 17.12 15.12 -11.04
C LEU A 106 16.80 14.97 -12.54
N GLU A 107 17.39 13.97 -13.18
CA GLU A 107 17.13 13.65 -14.60
C GLU A 107 15.63 13.37 -14.86
N LYS A 108 14.91 12.81 -13.88
CA LYS A 108 13.48 12.53 -13.98
C LYS A 108 12.61 13.77 -14.14
N LEU A 109 13.08 14.95 -13.72
CA LEU A 109 12.33 16.20 -13.89
C LEU A 109 12.19 16.62 -15.36
N THR A 110 13.03 16.08 -16.25
CA THR A 110 12.94 16.32 -17.70
C THR A 110 11.83 15.51 -18.37
N GLU A 111 11.35 14.44 -17.71
CA GLU A 111 10.32 13.55 -18.26
C GLU A 111 8.91 14.16 -18.05
N PRO A 112 8.14 14.46 -19.12
CA PRO A 112 6.82 15.09 -18.98
C PRO A 112 5.81 14.26 -18.18
N ARG A 113 5.96 12.93 -18.17
CA ARG A 113 5.08 12.01 -17.44
C ARG A 113 5.12 12.25 -15.93
N VAL A 114 6.28 12.59 -15.38
CA VAL A 114 6.45 12.87 -13.94
C VAL A 114 5.57 14.05 -13.50
N TRP A 115 5.46 15.08 -14.34
CA TRP A 115 4.60 16.24 -14.06
C TRP A 115 3.12 15.93 -14.21
N LEU A 116 2.76 15.12 -15.21
CA LEU A 116 1.38 14.66 -15.38
C LEU A 116 0.92 13.84 -14.17
N ASP A 117 1.75 12.90 -13.73
CA ASP A 117 1.45 12.04 -12.57
C ASP A 117 1.39 12.86 -11.28
N ALA A 118 2.31 13.82 -11.09
CA ALA A 118 2.28 14.74 -9.94
C ALA A 118 1.01 15.60 -9.91
N ALA A 119 0.59 16.14 -11.06
CA ALA A 119 -0.65 16.90 -11.16
C ALA A 119 -1.86 16.01 -10.84
N ASN A 120 -1.97 14.83 -11.47
CA ASN A 120 -3.04 13.87 -11.19
C ASN A 120 -3.10 13.50 -9.71
N GLN A 121 -1.95 13.26 -9.07
CA GLN A 121 -1.86 12.95 -7.65
C GLN A 121 -2.44 14.07 -6.78
N VAL A 122 -2.19 15.34 -7.10
CA VAL A 122 -2.80 16.48 -6.37
C VAL A 122 -4.32 16.49 -6.53
N PHE A 123 -4.84 16.32 -7.74
CA PHE A 123 -6.29 16.28 -7.98
C PHE A 123 -6.97 15.15 -7.22
N TYR A 124 -6.41 13.94 -7.27
CA TYR A 124 -6.95 12.78 -6.55
C TYR A 124 -6.77 12.86 -5.04
N SER A 125 -5.64 13.38 -4.56
CA SER A 125 -5.35 13.51 -3.12
C SER A 125 -6.32 14.46 -2.42
N PHE A 126 -6.67 15.58 -3.06
CA PHE A 126 -7.67 16.49 -2.54
C PHE A 126 -9.10 16.03 -2.85
N GLY A 127 -9.31 15.17 -3.86
CA GLY A 127 -10.66 14.87 -4.33
C GLY A 127 -11.31 16.10 -4.98
N LEU A 128 -10.53 16.87 -5.75
CA LEU A 128 -11.06 18.00 -6.52
C LEU A 128 -11.98 17.49 -7.64
N ALA A 129 -13.00 18.29 -7.98
CA ALA A 129 -14.03 17.97 -8.98
C ALA A 129 -15.01 16.83 -8.61
N PHE A 130 -14.94 16.26 -7.40
CA PHE A 130 -15.93 15.28 -6.91
C PHE A 130 -17.18 15.90 -6.26
N GLY A 131 -17.21 17.22 -6.05
CA GLY A 131 -18.34 17.94 -5.45
C GLY A 131 -18.43 17.86 -3.91
N SER A 132 -17.65 16.99 -3.27
CA SER A 132 -17.66 16.78 -1.81
C SER A 132 -17.38 18.06 -1.01
N PHE A 133 -16.36 18.84 -1.39
CA PHE A 133 -16.05 20.10 -0.69
C PHE A 133 -17.13 21.16 -0.85
N ILE A 134 -17.82 21.20 -2.00
CA ILE A 134 -18.92 22.13 -2.24
C ILE A 134 -20.09 21.77 -1.32
N SER A 135 -20.42 20.48 -1.25
CA SER A 135 -21.46 19.97 -0.35
C SER A 135 -21.12 20.27 1.11
N PHE A 136 -19.91 19.94 1.59
CA PHE A 136 -19.50 20.25 2.96
C PHE A 136 -19.44 21.75 3.27
N GLY A 137 -18.98 22.56 2.32
CA GLY A 137 -18.95 24.01 2.45
C GLY A 137 -20.34 24.62 2.60
N SER A 138 -21.37 24.04 1.96
CA SER A 138 -22.76 24.53 2.03
C SER A 138 -23.37 24.48 3.43
N TYR A 139 -22.82 23.66 4.33
CA TYR A 139 -23.28 23.52 5.70
C TYR A 139 -22.60 24.50 6.68
N ASN A 140 -21.60 25.27 6.23
CA ASN A 140 -20.91 26.25 7.07
C ASN A 140 -21.74 27.53 7.26
N ALA A 141 -21.50 28.24 8.37
CA ALA A 141 -22.06 29.57 8.60
C ALA A 141 -21.51 30.58 7.58
N PRO A 142 -22.31 31.57 7.10
CA PRO A 142 -21.89 32.53 6.08
C PRO A 142 -20.64 33.35 6.43
N GLU A 143 -20.44 33.66 7.72
CA GLU A 143 -19.31 34.43 8.23
C GLU A 143 -18.02 33.61 8.45
N LYS A 144 -18.04 32.30 8.19
CA LYS A 144 -16.89 31.42 8.43
C LYS A 144 -15.73 31.81 7.51
N ASN A 145 -14.54 32.00 8.10
CA ASN A 145 -13.32 32.23 7.33
C ASN A 145 -12.85 30.94 6.63
N ILE A 146 -13.27 30.76 5.38
CA ILE A 146 -12.94 29.60 4.55
C ILE A 146 -11.47 29.57 4.10
N VAL A 147 -10.83 30.73 3.97
CA VAL A 147 -9.43 30.82 3.49
C VAL A 147 -8.48 30.16 4.47
N LYS A 148 -8.71 30.39 5.77
CA LYS A 148 -7.94 29.74 6.84
C LYS A 148 -8.10 28.21 6.81
N ASP A 149 -9.33 27.73 6.64
CA ASP A 149 -9.62 26.29 6.61
C ASP A 149 -8.96 25.62 5.40
N VAL A 150 -9.02 26.25 4.22
CA VAL A 150 -8.37 25.76 2.99
C VAL A 150 -6.85 25.67 3.16
N TYR A 151 -6.22 26.69 3.75
CA TYR A 151 -4.78 26.65 4.02
C TYR A 151 -4.41 25.50 4.97
N GLN A 152 -5.17 25.31 6.05
CA GLN A 152 -4.94 24.22 7.01
C GLN A 152 -5.11 22.84 6.37
N ILE A 153 -6.16 22.64 5.57
CA ILE A 153 -6.41 21.38 4.85
C ILE A 153 -5.26 21.08 3.88
N THR A 154 -4.78 22.10 3.15
CA THR A 154 -3.69 21.95 2.17
C THR A 154 -2.39 21.52 2.83
N VAL A 155 -2.00 22.20 3.93
CA VAL A 155 -0.79 21.85 4.67
C VAL A 155 -0.93 20.47 5.31
N CYS A 156 -2.08 20.17 5.92
CA CYS A 156 -2.33 18.87 6.54
C CYS A 156 -2.20 17.74 5.51
N ASN A 157 -2.82 17.89 4.33
CA ASN A 157 -2.74 16.90 3.27
C ASN A 157 -1.29 16.64 2.81
N ALA A 158 -0.50 17.71 2.61
CA ALA A 158 0.90 17.59 2.21
C ALA A 158 1.76 16.89 3.28
N VAL A 159 1.62 17.29 4.55
CA VAL A 159 2.34 16.67 5.67
C VAL A 159 1.96 15.20 5.81
N THR A 160 0.68 14.88 5.73
CA THR A 160 0.19 13.50 5.83
C THR A 160 0.66 12.62 4.68
N ALA A 161 0.73 13.16 3.46
CA ALA A 161 1.28 12.44 2.32
C ALA A 161 2.76 12.09 2.52
N VAL A 162 3.59 13.07 2.90
CA VAL A 162 5.02 12.84 3.19
C VAL A 162 5.20 11.87 4.36
N TYR A 163 4.39 12.02 5.41
CA TYR A 163 4.44 11.16 6.58
C TYR A 163 4.06 9.71 6.24
N GLY A 164 2.97 9.51 5.50
CA GLY A 164 2.55 8.18 5.03
C GLY A 164 3.61 7.52 4.17
N CYS A 165 4.24 8.27 3.25
CA CYS A 165 5.39 7.77 2.48
C CYS A 165 6.53 7.35 3.39
N ALA A 166 6.92 8.15 4.38
CA ALA A 166 7.99 7.81 5.30
C ALA A 166 7.69 6.50 6.07
N VAL A 167 6.45 6.30 6.52
CA VAL A 167 6.02 5.03 7.16
C VAL A 167 6.19 3.86 6.19
N VAL A 168 5.65 3.98 4.98
CA VAL A 168 5.71 2.91 3.95
C VAL A 168 7.15 2.57 3.60
N PHE A 169 7.99 3.58 3.30
CA PHE A 169 9.37 3.36 2.91
C PHE A 169 10.25 2.81 4.04
N SER A 170 9.96 3.14 5.30
CA SER A 170 10.65 2.51 6.45
C SER A 170 10.42 1.00 6.52
N ILE A 171 9.19 0.54 6.24
CA ILE A 171 8.83 -0.88 6.23
C ILE A 171 9.34 -1.58 4.96
N LEU A 172 9.26 -0.91 3.80
CA LEU A 172 9.84 -1.42 2.56
C LEU A 172 11.35 -1.61 2.66
N GLY A 173 12.06 -0.71 3.36
CA GLY A 173 13.50 -0.85 3.62
C GLY A 173 13.84 -2.14 4.35
N PHE A 174 13.05 -2.51 5.36
CA PHE A 174 13.19 -3.80 6.05
C PHE A 174 12.96 -4.99 5.12
N LYS A 175 11.92 -4.96 4.30
CA LYS A 175 11.67 -6.02 3.32
C LYS A 175 12.82 -6.16 2.33
N ALA A 176 13.28 -5.04 1.77
CA ALA A 176 14.38 -5.01 0.82
C ALA A 176 15.67 -5.57 1.45
N LYS A 177 15.96 -5.23 2.71
CA LYS A 177 17.12 -5.77 3.42
C LYS A 177 17.04 -7.29 3.59
N GLN A 178 15.88 -7.82 3.96
CA GLN A 178 15.69 -9.27 4.04
C GLN A 178 15.84 -9.99 2.69
N LEU A 179 15.33 -9.40 1.61
CA LEU A 179 15.48 -9.96 0.27
C LEU A 179 16.94 -9.94 -0.18
N PHE A 180 17.63 -8.82 0.08
CA PHE A 180 19.05 -8.68 -0.17
C PHE A 180 19.88 -9.71 0.60
N ASP A 181 19.63 -9.90 1.89
CA ASP A 181 20.38 -10.85 2.72
C ASP A 181 20.21 -12.29 2.22
N LYS A 182 18.98 -12.68 1.82
CA LYS A 182 18.72 -14.01 1.20
C LYS A 182 19.40 -14.18 -0.15
N CYS A 183 19.36 -13.14 -0.99
CA CYS A 183 20.00 -13.14 -2.30
C CYS A 183 21.52 -13.26 -2.14
N MET A 184 22.10 -12.49 -1.23
CA MET A 184 23.52 -12.52 -0.91
C MET A 184 23.94 -13.89 -0.38
N GLU A 185 23.17 -14.51 0.51
CA GLU A 185 23.44 -15.86 1.02
C GLU A 185 23.50 -16.90 -0.10
N HIS A 186 22.58 -16.82 -1.07
CA HIS A 186 22.59 -17.67 -2.26
C HIS A 186 23.88 -17.47 -3.10
N ASP A 187 24.18 -16.23 -3.48
CA ASP A 187 25.35 -15.93 -4.33
C ASP A 187 26.67 -16.27 -3.61
N VAL A 188 26.77 -16.00 -2.32
CA VAL A 188 27.93 -16.38 -1.50
C VAL A 188 28.08 -17.90 -1.46
N THR A 189 27.00 -18.67 -1.31
CA THR A 189 27.08 -20.14 -1.29
C THR A 189 27.63 -20.71 -2.60
N GLN A 190 27.30 -20.10 -3.75
CA GLN A 190 27.86 -20.49 -5.05
C GLN A 190 29.34 -20.10 -5.18
N LEU A 191 29.73 -18.96 -4.61
CA LEU A 191 31.05 -18.37 -4.79
C LEU A 191 32.08 -18.77 -3.73
N ILE A 192 31.66 -19.32 -2.59
CA ILE A 192 32.54 -19.59 -1.44
C ILE A 192 33.67 -20.56 -1.75
N GLU A 193 33.46 -21.47 -2.71
CA GLU A 193 34.46 -22.43 -3.15
C GLU A 193 35.36 -21.89 -4.27
N ILE A 194 34.91 -20.86 -4.99
CA ILE A 194 35.56 -20.27 -6.17
C ILE A 194 36.50 -19.14 -5.74
N ILE A 195 36.08 -18.32 -4.78
CA ILE A 195 36.87 -17.18 -4.31
C ILE A 195 37.85 -17.66 -3.24
N ASP A 196 39.14 -17.60 -3.56
CA ASP A 196 40.21 -17.99 -2.63
C ASP A 196 40.17 -17.24 -1.29
N ALA A 197 39.71 -15.98 -1.28
CA ALA A 197 39.54 -15.17 -0.06
C ALA A 197 38.44 -15.70 0.88
N TRP A 198 37.44 -16.41 0.34
CA TRP A 198 36.28 -16.93 1.07
C TRP A 198 36.34 -18.45 1.30
N LYS A 199 37.29 -19.13 0.65
CA LYS A 199 37.47 -20.57 0.72
C LYS A 199 37.66 -21.05 2.16
N GLY A 200 36.79 -21.96 2.59
CA GLY A 200 36.81 -22.54 3.94
C GLY A 200 36.28 -21.64 5.07
N ARG A 201 35.75 -20.45 4.74
CA ARG A 201 34.98 -19.64 5.69
C ARG A 201 33.53 -20.11 5.75
N ASN A 202 32.82 -19.75 6.82
CA ASN A 202 31.37 -19.93 6.90
C ASN A 202 30.66 -18.77 6.23
N VAL A 203 29.54 -19.04 5.56
CA VAL A 203 28.71 -18.03 4.86
C VAL A 203 28.34 -16.86 5.78
N SER A 204 28.01 -17.13 7.04
CA SER A 204 27.64 -16.14 8.04
C SER A 204 28.76 -15.18 8.49
N SER A 205 30.01 -15.45 8.10
CA SER A 205 31.17 -14.61 8.43
C SER A 205 31.48 -13.54 7.39
N ILE A 206 30.88 -13.64 6.19
CA ILE A 206 31.12 -12.72 5.08
C ILE A 206 30.22 -11.50 5.27
N THR A 207 30.83 -10.32 5.28
CA THR A 207 30.09 -9.06 5.48
C THR A 207 29.57 -8.50 4.16
N GLU A 208 28.50 -7.69 4.22
CA GLU A 208 27.91 -7.00 3.06
C GLU A 208 28.97 -6.21 2.27
N ASN A 209 29.84 -5.48 2.96
CA ASN A 209 30.90 -4.70 2.31
C ASN A 209 31.93 -5.56 1.58
N GLU A 210 32.25 -6.74 2.14
CA GLU A 210 33.19 -7.68 1.54
C GLU A 210 32.58 -8.33 0.29
N TYR A 211 31.28 -8.68 0.35
CA TYR A 211 30.52 -9.16 -0.81
C TYR A 211 30.46 -8.13 -1.94
N VAL A 212 30.03 -6.90 -1.63
CA VAL A 212 29.92 -5.83 -2.62
C VAL A 212 31.28 -5.50 -3.24
N GLY A 213 32.35 -5.46 -2.43
CA GLY A 213 33.72 -5.22 -2.91
C GLY A 213 34.21 -6.30 -3.89
N ILE A 214 33.88 -7.57 -3.64
CA ILE A 214 34.26 -8.65 -4.54
C ILE A 214 33.42 -8.65 -5.82
N MET A 215 32.11 -8.46 -5.71
CA MET A 215 31.24 -8.34 -6.88
C MET A 215 31.65 -7.18 -7.81
N MET A 216 32.04 -6.03 -7.24
CA MET A 216 32.52 -4.88 -8.02
C MET A 216 33.91 -5.10 -8.64
N SER A 217 34.82 -5.81 -7.95
CA SER A 217 36.20 -5.99 -8.42
C SER A 217 36.34 -7.05 -9.50
N HIS A 218 35.59 -8.15 -9.39
CA HIS A 218 35.70 -9.27 -10.33
C HIS A 218 34.77 -9.16 -11.53
N GLY A 219 33.77 -8.27 -11.48
CA GLY A 219 32.89 -7.98 -12.61
C GLY A 219 32.26 -9.25 -13.20
N PHE A 220 31.72 -10.12 -12.34
CA PHE A 220 31.10 -11.38 -12.74
C PHE A 220 29.92 -11.13 -13.69
N ASN A 221 30.20 -11.13 -14.98
CA ASN A 221 29.22 -11.08 -16.08
C ASN A 221 28.96 -12.46 -16.69
N ASP A 222 29.49 -13.52 -16.06
CA ASP A 222 29.37 -14.86 -16.60
C ASP A 222 28.03 -15.51 -16.22
N SER A 223 27.17 -15.64 -17.22
CA SER A 223 25.89 -16.36 -17.13
C SER A 223 26.02 -17.84 -16.73
N SER A 224 27.24 -18.40 -16.70
CA SER A 224 27.50 -19.78 -16.28
C SER A 224 27.36 -20.03 -14.76
N LEU A 225 27.56 -19.00 -13.92
CA LEU A 225 27.58 -19.14 -12.45
C LEU A 225 26.23 -18.93 -11.75
N ASN A 226 25.14 -18.65 -12.49
CA ASN A 226 23.79 -18.40 -11.94
C ASN A 226 23.75 -17.43 -10.74
N LEU A 227 24.47 -16.31 -10.84
CA LEU A 227 24.53 -15.25 -9.82
C LEU A 227 23.43 -14.22 -10.05
N HIS A 228 22.84 -13.73 -8.96
CA HIS A 228 21.73 -12.77 -9.01
C HIS A 228 22.19 -11.30 -8.96
N ASN A 229 23.45 -11.06 -8.62
CA ASN A 229 24.06 -9.72 -8.47
C ASN A 229 23.17 -8.82 -7.61
N CYS A 230 23.03 -9.22 -6.36
CA CYS A 230 22.13 -8.64 -5.37
C CYS A 230 22.51 -7.19 -5.06
N THR A 231 21.56 -6.25 -5.18
CA THR A 231 21.75 -4.84 -4.81
C THR A 231 20.48 -4.31 -4.15
N MET A 232 20.63 -3.61 -3.01
CA MET A 232 19.49 -3.03 -2.26
C MET A 232 18.59 -2.12 -3.11
N GLU A 233 19.16 -1.31 -4.00
CA GLU A 233 18.38 -0.43 -4.88
C GLU A 233 17.47 -1.21 -5.84
N LYS A 234 17.92 -2.38 -6.32
CA LYS A 234 17.14 -3.24 -7.23
C LYS A 234 15.89 -3.78 -6.52
N GLU A 235 16.04 -4.23 -5.27
CA GLU A 235 14.92 -4.72 -4.46
C GLU A 235 13.91 -3.60 -4.13
N LEU A 236 14.40 -2.39 -3.85
CA LEU A 236 13.53 -1.22 -3.60
C LEU A 236 12.79 -0.75 -4.86
N ASN A 237 13.45 -0.76 -6.02
CA ASN A 237 12.83 -0.38 -7.30
C ASN A 237 11.80 -1.41 -7.79
N GLN A 238 11.89 -2.67 -7.35
CA GLN A 238 10.96 -3.74 -7.72
C GLN A 238 9.74 -3.86 -6.77
N ALA A 239 9.59 -2.92 -5.83
CA ALA A 239 8.45 -2.91 -4.93
C ALA A 239 7.11 -2.82 -5.71
N ALA A 240 6.12 -3.59 -5.27
CA ALA A 240 4.82 -3.61 -5.93
C ALA A 240 4.09 -2.27 -5.80
N GLU A 241 3.38 -1.88 -6.87
CA GLU A 241 2.54 -0.68 -6.90
C GLU A 241 1.06 -1.02 -6.66
N GLY A 242 0.27 0.01 -6.33
CA GLY A 242 -1.19 -0.11 -6.19
C GLY A 242 -1.63 -1.08 -5.09
N THR A 243 -2.58 -1.97 -5.41
CA THR A 243 -3.13 -2.94 -4.46
C THR A 243 -2.09 -3.97 -3.99
N GLY A 244 -1.09 -4.27 -4.82
CA GLY A 244 -0.01 -5.20 -4.48
C GLY A 244 0.84 -4.73 -3.30
N LEU A 245 1.01 -3.42 -3.13
CA LEU A 245 1.74 -2.86 -2.00
C LEU A 245 1.10 -3.24 -0.66
N ALA A 246 -0.22 -3.07 -0.53
CA ALA A 246 -0.93 -3.35 0.70
C ALA A 246 -1.15 -4.86 0.93
N PHE A 247 -1.65 -5.56 -0.09
CA PHE A 247 -2.15 -6.93 0.08
C PHE A 247 -1.11 -8.02 -0.15
N ILE A 248 0.02 -7.69 -0.79
CA ILE A 248 1.12 -8.64 -1.00
C ILE A 248 2.32 -8.19 -0.18
N VAL A 249 2.80 -6.97 -0.40
CA VAL A 249 4.07 -6.53 0.18
C VAL A 249 3.97 -6.31 1.69
N MET A 250 3.03 -5.49 2.16
CA MET A 250 2.85 -5.21 3.58
C MET A 250 2.37 -6.45 4.35
N ALA A 251 1.45 -7.23 3.77
CA ALA A 251 0.99 -8.49 4.35
C ALA A 251 2.15 -9.48 4.59
N ASP A 252 3.05 -9.65 3.62
CA ASP A 252 4.27 -10.47 3.77
C ASP A 252 5.23 -9.92 4.84
N VAL A 253 5.29 -8.60 5.04
CA VAL A 253 6.12 -8.04 6.12
C VAL A 253 5.52 -8.37 7.48
N PHE A 254 4.21 -8.28 7.65
CA PHE A 254 3.58 -8.52 8.95
C PHE A 254 3.67 -9.96 9.42
N THR A 255 3.71 -10.95 8.51
CA THR A 255 3.92 -12.36 8.87
C THR A 255 5.31 -12.60 9.47
N LYS A 256 6.28 -11.73 9.16
CA LYS A 256 7.66 -11.81 9.65
C LYS A 256 7.87 -11.07 10.97
N LEU A 257 6.90 -10.28 11.42
CA LEU A 257 6.97 -9.58 12.70
C LEU A 257 6.43 -10.46 13.84
N PRO A 258 7.02 -10.39 15.05
CA PRO A 258 6.43 -11.03 16.21
C PRO A 258 5.05 -10.44 16.50
N GLY A 259 4.07 -11.30 16.76
CA GLY A 259 2.67 -10.89 16.91
C GLY A 259 1.97 -10.55 15.59
N ALA A 260 2.29 -11.25 14.49
CA ALA A 260 1.73 -11.02 13.15
C ALA A 260 0.21 -10.74 13.08
N PRO A 261 -0.69 -11.43 13.84
CA PRO A 261 -2.11 -11.12 13.80
C PRO A 261 -2.44 -9.70 14.25
N PHE A 262 -1.74 -9.17 15.26
CA PHE A 262 -1.97 -7.82 15.78
C PHE A 262 -1.65 -6.77 14.72
N TRP A 263 -0.48 -6.84 14.09
CA TRP A 263 -0.07 -5.89 13.04
C TRP A 263 -1.00 -5.93 11.84
N SER A 264 -1.42 -7.13 11.43
CA SER A 264 -2.34 -7.31 10.30
C SER A 264 -3.71 -6.68 10.58
N ILE A 265 -4.31 -6.96 11.74
CA ILE A 265 -5.60 -6.38 12.13
C ILE A 265 -5.51 -4.85 12.21
N LEU A 266 -4.43 -4.33 12.80
CA LEU A 266 -4.22 -2.89 12.94
C LEU A 266 -4.08 -2.20 11.58
N PHE A 267 -3.31 -2.77 10.66
CA PHE A 267 -3.12 -2.22 9.31
C PHE A 267 -4.39 -2.27 8.47
N PHE A 268 -5.05 -3.42 8.38
CA PHE A 268 -6.24 -3.55 7.55
C PHE A 268 -7.45 -2.79 8.12
N SER A 269 -7.56 -2.66 9.45
CA SER A 269 -8.56 -1.77 10.06
C SER A 269 -8.28 -0.29 9.76
N MET A 270 -7.01 0.13 9.72
CA MET A 270 -6.64 1.47 9.27
C MET A 270 -7.02 1.69 7.80
N LEU A 271 -6.70 0.75 6.90
CA LEU A 271 -7.07 0.87 5.49
C LEU A 271 -8.58 0.95 5.29
N LEU A 272 -9.34 0.13 6.03
CA LEU A 272 -10.81 0.20 6.03
C LEU A 272 -11.29 1.58 6.51
N SER A 273 -10.71 2.10 7.59
CA SER A 273 -11.04 3.43 8.13
C SER A 273 -10.77 4.56 7.13
N LEU A 274 -9.61 4.53 6.46
CA LEU A 274 -9.26 5.50 5.41
C LEU A 274 -10.25 5.43 4.25
N GLY A 275 -10.56 4.22 3.78
CA GLY A 275 -11.54 4.00 2.71
C GLY A 275 -12.94 4.51 3.08
N LEU A 276 -13.42 4.20 4.28
CA LEU A 276 -14.72 4.69 4.77
C LEU A 276 -14.77 6.21 4.85
N GLY A 277 -13.71 6.86 5.34
CA GLY A 277 -13.61 8.32 5.40
C GLY A 277 -13.80 8.96 4.02
N SER A 278 -13.10 8.45 3.00
CA SER A 278 -13.23 8.94 1.62
C SER A 278 -14.62 8.67 1.03
N GLN A 279 -15.20 7.48 1.26
CA GLN A 279 -16.52 7.12 0.73
C GLN A 279 -17.63 8.01 1.28
N ILE A 280 -17.57 8.39 2.57
CA ILE A 280 -18.53 9.33 3.18
C ILE A 280 -18.54 10.66 2.41
N GLY A 281 -17.37 11.20 2.09
CA GLY A 281 -17.25 12.46 1.36
C GLY A 281 -17.77 12.39 -0.07
N ILE A 282 -17.43 11.33 -0.80
CA ILE A 282 -17.88 11.13 -2.18
C ILE A 282 -19.41 10.97 -2.24
N LEU A 283 -19.96 10.13 -1.37
CA LEU A 283 -21.40 9.89 -1.33
C LEU A 283 -22.19 11.12 -0.90
N GLU A 284 -21.73 11.90 0.09
CA GLU A 284 -22.42 13.14 0.48
C GLU A 284 -22.43 14.17 -0.67
N GLY A 285 -21.36 14.23 -1.47
CA GLY A 285 -21.32 15.05 -2.68
C GLY A 285 -22.38 14.65 -3.71
N LEU A 286 -22.49 13.35 -4.00
CA LEU A 286 -23.48 12.81 -4.93
C LEU A 286 -24.92 12.96 -4.42
N ILE A 287 -25.15 12.63 -3.15
CA ILE A 287 -26.45 12.69 -2.51
C ILE A 287 -26.96 14.14 -2.46
N GLY A 288 -26.09 15.11 -2.15
CA GLY A 288 -26.43 16.53 -2.17
C GLY A 288 -27.01 16.97 -3.52
N ILE A 289 -26.35 16.60 -4.62
CA ILE A 289 -26.80 16.91 -5.98
C ILE A 289 -28.17 16.29 -6.27
N ILE A 290 -28.40 15.03 -5.85
CA ILE A 290 -29.68 14.35 -6.07
C ILE A 290 -30.82 15.07 -5.33
N PHE A 291 -30.58 15.55 -4.10
CA PHE A 291 -31.60 16.27 -3.32
C PHE A 291 -31.93 17.66 -3.85
N ASP A 292 -31.01 18.30 -4.56
CA ASP A 292 -31.24 19.60 -5.19
C ASP A 292 -32.14 19.51 -6.44
N VAL A 293 -32.29 18.31 -7.01
CA VAL A 293 -33.21 18.08 -8.14
C VAL A 293 -34.67 18.22 -7.66
N PRO A 294 -35.48 19.14 -8.24
CA PRO A 294 -36.84 19.43 -7.77
C PRO A 294 -37.77 18.22 -7.67
N ARG A 295 -37.53 17.20 -8.49
CA ARG A 295 -38.29 15.94 -8.53
C ARG A 295 -38.09 15.06 -7.29
N PHE A 296 -36.93 15.15 -6.63
CA PHE A 296 -36.57 14.35 -5.46
C PHE A 296 -36.60 15.12 -4.13
N LYS A 297 -36.92 16.42 -4.19
CA LYS A 297 -36.95 17.35 -3.05
C LYS A 297 -37.88 16.92 -1.90
N ASN A 298 -38.90 16.10 -2.19
CA ASN A 298 -39.89 15.63 -1.20
C ASN A 298 -39.61 14.21 -0.67
N VAL A 299 -38.57 13.52 -1.14
CA VAL A 299 -38.22 12.19 -0.63
C VAL A 299 -37.36 12.37 0.61
N ARG A 300 -37.71 11.69 1.72
CA ARG A 300 -36.92 11.75 2.95
C ARG A 300 -35.53 11.13 2.71
N LYS A 301 -34.46 11.82 3.14
CA LYS A 301 -33.06 11.35 3.07
C LYS A 301 -32.86 9.84 3.33
N PRO A 302 -33.42 9.24 4.40
CA PRO A 302 -33.26 7.80 4.70
C PRO A 302 -33.90 6.80 3.73
N VAL A 303 -34.65 7.25 2.70
CA VAL A 303 -35.29 6.36 1.71
C VAL A 303 -34.44 6.23 0.42
N LEU A 304 -33.48 7.13 0.21
CA LEU A 304 -32.63 7.22 -0.99
C LEU A 304 -31.15 6.89 -0.72
N THR A 305 -30.70 7.09 0.52
CA THR A 305 -29.49 6.42 1.05
C THR A 305 -29.82 4.97 1.33
#